data_AF-A0A538F9A1-F1
#
_entry.id   AF-A0A538F9A1-F1
#
_cell.length_a   1.000
_cell.length_b   1.000
_cell.length_c   1.000
_cell.angle_alpha   90.00
_cell.angle_beta   90.00
_cell.angle_gamma   90.00
#
_symmetry.space_group_name_H-M   'P 1'
#
loop_
_entity.id
_entity.type
_entity.pdbx_description
1 polymer ?
#
loop_
_entity_poly.entity_id
_entity_poly.type
_entity_poly.pdbx_seq_one_letter_code
_entity_poly.pdbx_strand_id
1 'polypeptide(L)'
;MSHEEQILIRAGTAADAPALARLAALDSAEPLLGRMLVAEVDGELRAAFPLDGGRPIADPFAESAHVLALLAAHAGVLPGTARRNGRTPRGRERLIPLAASG
;
A
#
# COMPACT_ATOMS: atom_id res chain seq x y z
N MET A 1 -24.64 -16.95 9.00
CA MET A 1 -24.46 -15.96 10.08
C MET A 1 -23.44 -14.96 9.60
N SER A 2 -23.85 -13.72 9.37
CA SER A 2 -22.94 -12.60 9.12
C SER A 2 -22.15 -12.35 10.41
N HIS A 3 -20.85 -12.56 10.39
CA HIS A 3 -19.98 -12.18 11.51
C HIS A 3 -19.76 -10.68 11.40
N GLU A 4 -20.04 -9.94 12.47
CA GLU A 4 -19.65 -8.53 12.54
C GLU A 4 -18.16 -8.46 12.85
N GLU A 5 -17.38 -7.99 11.87
CA GLU A 5 -15.96 -7.71 12.01
C GLU A 5 -15.78 -6.24 12.34
N GLN A 6 -15.10 -5.92 13.45
CA GLN A 6 -14.83 -4.52 13.81
C GLN A 6 -13.50 -4.08 13.21
N ILE A 7 -13.54 -3.01 12.42
CA ILE A 7 -12.37 -2.48 11.72
C ILE A 7 -12.07 -1.07 12.19
N LEU A 8 -10.90 -0.89 12.78
CA LEU A 8 -10.37 0.42 13.15
C LEU A 8 -9.29 0.82 12.15
N ILE A 9 -9.50 1.96 11.48
CA ILE A 9 -8.50 2.57 10.61
C ILE A 9 -7.93 3.80 11.31
N ARG A 10 -6.60 3.84 11.42
CA ARG A 10 -5.90 4.96 12.07
C ARG A 10 -4.54 5.23 11.44
N ALA A 11 -3.95 6.37 11.78
CA ALA A 11 -2.56 6.65 11.47
C ALA A 11 -1.64 5.66 12.21
N GLY A 12 -0.64 5.14 11.49
CA GLY A 12 0.43 4.34 12.08
C GLY A 12 1.35 5.20 12.95
N THR A 13 1.89 4.59 13.99
CA THR A 13 2.80 5.21 14.96
C THR A 13 4.06 4.36 15.11
N ALA A 14 5.10 4.93 15.73
CA ALA A 14 6.34 4.17 16.00
C ALA A 14 6.11 2.94 16.91
N ALA A 15 5.05 2.94 17.72
CA ALA A 15 4.70 1.81 18.58
C ALA A 15 4.22 0.58 17.78
N ASP A 16 3.79 0.77 16.52
CA ASP A 16 3.31 -0.32 15.66
C ASP A 16 4.46 -1.12 15.03
N ALA A 17 5.72 -0.70 15.20
CA ALA A 17 6.87 -1.31 14.54
C ALA A 17 6.98 -2.83 14.73
N PRO A 18 6.77 -3.42 15.93
CA PRO A 18 6.80 -4.88 16.09
C PRO A 18 5.68 -5.59 15.32
N ALA A 19 4.48 -5.01 15.30
CA ALA A 19 3.33 -5.58 14.59
C ALA A 19 3.52 -5.46 13.06
N LEU A 20 4.03 -4.34 12.58
CA LEU A 20 4.38 -4.14 11.17
C LEU A 20 5.47 -5.08 10.70
N ALA A 21 6.49 -5.34 11.54
CA ALA A 21 7.53 -6.32 11.22
C ALA A 21 6.99 -7.74 11.11
N ARG A 22 6.09 -8.14 12.03
CA ARG A 22 5.38 -9.42 11.94
C ARG A 22 4.54 -9.51 10.67
N LEU A 23 3.75 -8.48 10.38
CA LEU A 23 2.89 -8.44 9.21
C LEU A 23 3.68 -8.54 7.90
N ALA A 24 4.80 -7.79 7.81
CA ALA A 24 5.69 -7.84 6.66
C ALA A 24 6.32 -9.22 6.48
N ALA A 25 6.73 -9.88 7.56
CA ALA A 25 7.22 -11.25 7.51
C ALA A 25 6.16 -12.24 7.01
N LEU A 26 4.90 -12.10 7.42
CA LEU A 26 3.78 -12.92 6.91
C LEU A 26 3.56 -12.71 5.41
N ASP A 27 3.57 -11.45 4.96
CA ASP A 27 3.38 -11.06 3.55
C ASP A 27 4.65 -11.21 2.70
N SER A 28 5.74 -11.76 3.26
CA SER A 28 7.05 -11.86 2.59
C SER A 28 7.52 -10.53 1.98
N ALA A 29 7.31 -9.44 2.72
CA ALA A 29 7.62 -8.08 2.34
C ALA A 29 8.60 -7.43 3.33
N GLU A 30 9.16 -6.28 2.94
CA GLU A 30 9.93 -5.44 3.87
C GLU A 30 8.98 -4.65 4.78
N PRO A 31 9.30 -4.42 6.06
CA PRO A 31 8.53 -3.55 6.92
C PRO A 31 8.35 -2.16 6.33
N LEU A 32 7.13 -1.62 6.45
CA LEU A 32 6.85 -0.26 6.02
C LEU A 32 7.58 0.76 6.91
N LEU A 33 8.08 1.81 6.26
CA LEU A 33 8.70 2.96 6.90
C LEU A 33 7.93 4.24 6.55
N GLY A 34 8.02 5.26 7.40
CA GLY A 34 7.40 6.56 7.15
C GLY A 34 5.92 6.62 7.50
N ARG A 35 5.16 7.49 6.83
CA ARG A 35 3.74 7.69 7.15
C ARG A 35 2.90 6.61 6.49
N MET A 36 1.98 6.06 7.25
CA MET A 36 1.08 5.02 6.79
C MET A 36 -0.25 5.08 7.54
N LEU A 37 -1.28 4.48 6.94
CA LEU A 37 -2.47 4.05 7.67
C LEU A 37 -2.32 2.59 8.05
N VAL A 38 -2.86 2.22 9.21
CA VAL A 38 -2.96 0.84 9.65
C VAL A 38 -4.43 0.50 9.88
N ALA A 39 -4.77 -0.76 9.65
CA ALA A 39 -6.07 -1.32 9.95
C ALA A 39 -5.93 -2.42 10.99
N GLU A 40 -6.70 -2.27 12.06
CA GLU A 40 -6.91 -3.31 13.06
C GLU A 40 -8.26 -3.97 12.82
N VAL A 41 -8.27 -5.29 12.89
CA VAL A 41 -9.44 -6.16 12.81
C VAL A 41 -9.55 -6.84 14.16
N ASP A 42 -10.64 -6.60 14.88
CA ASP A 42 -10.89 -7.15 16.22
C ASP A 42 -9.68 -6.95 17.18
N GLY A 43 -9.00 -5.81 17.04
CA GLY A 43 -7.85 -5.41 17.85
C GLY A 43 -6.48 -5.94 17.38
N GLU A 44 -6.42 -6.68 16.28
CA GLU A 44 -5.16 -7.14 15.68
C GLU A 44 -4.84 -6.36 14.40
N LEU A 45 -3.60 -5.86 14.28
CA LEU A 45 -3.15 -5.17 13.07
C LEU A 45 -3.04 -6.17 11.90
N ARG A 46 -3.92 -6.02 10.90
CA ARG A 46 -4.03 -6.95 9.76
C ARG A 46 -3.60 -6.36 8.42
N ALA A 47 -3.53 -5.04 8.30
CA ALA A 47 -3.06 -4.40 7.09
C ALA A 47 -2.45 -3.03 7.37
N ALA A 48 -1.52 -2.62 6.50
CA ALA A 48 -0.92 -1.29 6.52
C ALA A 48 -0.72 -0.76 5.10
N PHE A 49 -1.01 0.53 4.92
CA PHE A 49 -0.97 1.22 3.65
C PHE A 49 -0.04 2.45 3.71
N PRO A 50 1.07 2.48 2.96
CA PRO A 50 2.00 3.60 3.00
C PRO A 50 1.41 4.82 2.29
N LEU A 51 1.51 5.99 2.94
CA LEU A 51 1.03 7.26 2.39
C LEU A 51 2.08 7.97 1.53
N ASP A 52 3.36 7.65 1.76
CA ASP A 52 4.49 8.23 1.03
C ASP A 52 4.83 7.45 -0.27
N GLY A 53 4.05 6.40 -0.57
CA GLY A 53 4.24 5.47 -1.69
C GLY A 53 4.86 4.14 -1.25
N GLY A 54 4.83 3.14 -2.13
CA GLY A 54 5.32 1.78 -1.87
C GLY A 54 4.22 0.72 -2.00
N ARG A 55 4.59 -0.54 -1.73
CA ARG A 55 3.65 -1.68 -1.73
C ARG A 55 3.01 -1.77 -0.34
N PRO A 56 1.67 -1.78 -0.21
CA PRO A 56 1.01 -2.05 1.06
C PRO A 56 1.30 -3.48 1.53
N ILE A 57 1.18 -3.71 2.83
CA ILE A 57 1.34 -5.04 3.43
C ILE A 57 0.04 -5.46 4.11
N ALA A 58 -0.28 -6.74 4.07
CA ALA A 58 -1.46 -7.30 4.71
C ALA A 58 -1.26 -8.76 5.09
N ASP A 59 -2.05 -9.25 6.04
CA ASP A 59 -1.98 -10.64 6.48
C ASP A 59 -2.56 -11.53 5.37
N PRO A 60 -1.72 -12.35 4.70
CA PRO A 60 -2.18 -13.19 3.59
C PRO A 60 -2.97 -14.43 4.07
N PHE A 61 -2.97 -14.71 5.38
CA PHE A 61 -3.67 -15.83 5.98
C PHE A 61 -5.06 -15.43 6.51
N ALA A 62 -5.43 -14.15 6.39
CA ALA A 62 -6.76 -13.62 6.67
C ALA A 62 -7.40 -13.06 5.39
N GLU A 63 -8.72 -12.85 5.40
CA GLU A 63 -9.46 -12.18 4.30
C GLU A 63 -9.19 -10.66 4.26
N SER A 64 -7.92 -10.27 4.17
CA SER A 64 -7.44 -8.89 4.33
C SER A 64 -7.57 -8.02 3.07
N ALA A 65 -8.03 -8.58 1.94
CA ALA A 65 -8.17 -7.84 0.68
C ALA A 65 -9.18 -6.69 0.78
N HIS A 66 -10.29 -6.90 1.50
CA HIS A 66 -11.30 -5.87 1.70
C HIS A 66 -10.79 -4.76 2.63
N VAL A 67 -10.01 -5.14 3.65
CA VAL A 67 -9.35 -4.22 4.59
C VAL A 67 -8.35 -3.32 3.86
N LEU A 68 -7.56 -3.88 2.94
CA LEU A 68 -6.68 -3.09 2.07
C LEU A 68 -7.44 -2.09 1.20
N ALA A 69 -8.59 -2.48 0.65
CA ALA A 69 -9.43 -1.58 -0.15
C ALA A 69 -9.97 -0.42 0.71
N LEU A 70 -10.38 -0.70 1.95
CA LEU A 70 -10.78 0.34 2.90
C LEU A 70 -9.64 1.30 3.21
N LEU A 71 -8.43 0.80 3.48
CA LEU A 71 -7.24 1.64 3.70
C LEU A 71 -6.91 2.52 2.50
N ALA A 72 -6.95 1.96 1.29
CA ALA A 72 -6.70 2.71 0.06
C ALA A 72 -7.74 3.82 -0.15
N ALA A 73 -9.02 3.55 0.13
CA ALA A 73 -10.08 4.56 0.08
C ALA A 73 -9.84 5.69 1.08
N HIS A 74 -9.47 5.37 2.32
CA HIS A 74 -9.17 6.37 3.35
C HIS A 74 -7.93 7.21 2.99
N ALA A 75 -6.88 6.59 2.46
CA ALA A 75 -5.67 7.29 2.00
C ALA A 75 -5.98 8.31 0.89
N GLY A 76 -6.95 8.02 0.02
CA GLY A 76 -7.38 8.92 -1.06
C GLY A 76 -8.07 10.20 -0.60
N VAL A 77 -8.60 10.24 0.63
CA VAL A 77 -9.31 11.40 1.20
C VAL A 77 -8.36 12.31 2.00
N LEU A 78 -7.19 11.81 2.40
CA LEU A 78 -6.26 12.59 3.22
C LEU A 78 -5.58 13.73 2.44
N PRO A 79 -5.56 14.97 2.97
CA PRO A 79 -4.82 16.08 2.37
C PRO A 79 -3.33 15.76 2.27
N GLY A 80 -2.73 15.96 1.09
CA GLY A 80 -1.28 15.77 0.87
C GLY A 80 -0.84 14.38 0.43
N THR A 81 -1.77 13.43 0.21
CA THR A 81 -1.49 12.14 -0.46
C THR A 81 -1.57 12.24 -1.99
N ALA A 82 -1.95 13.41 -2.52
CA ALA A 82 -1.98 13.72 -3.94
C ALA A 82 -0.57 13.71 -4.56
N ARG A 83 -0.14 12.51 -4.97
CA ARG A 83 0.67 12.22 -6.16
C ARG A 83 1.92 13.09 -6.36
N ARG A 84 3.05 12.67 -5.78
CA ARG A 84 4.36 12.78 -6.47
C ARG A 84 4.42 11.75 -7.60
N ASN A 85 3.52 11.90 -8.56
CA ASN A 85 3.39 10.99 -9.68
C ASN A 85 4.53 11.24 -10.66
N GLY A 86 5.67 10.59 -10.44
CA GLY A 86 6.74 10.46 -11.43
C GLY A 86 6.24 9.67 -12.64
N ARG A 87 5.43 10.31 -13.49
CA ARG A 87 5.22 9.88 -14.87
C ARG A 87 6.44 10.33 -15.66
N THR A 88 7.34 9.41 -16.00
CA THR A 88 7.96 9.48 -17.32
C THR A 88 7.12 8.64 -18.29
N PRO A 89 6.75 9.20 -19.45
CA PRO A 89 5.93 8.52 -20.43
C PRO A 89 6.73 7.39 -21.09
N ARG A 90 6.03 6.32 -21.48
CA ARG A 90 6.54 5.31 -22.41
C ARG A 90 7.12 6.02 -23.64
N GLY A 91 8.44 6.03 -23.77
CA GLY A 91 9.15 6.33 -25.01
C GLY A 91 8.92 5.23 -26.03
N ARG A 92 7.71 5.18 -26.60
CA ARG A 92 7.45 4.56 -27.90
C ARG A 92 7.56 5.65 -28.94
N GLU A 93 8.77 6.05 -29.28
CA GLU A 93 9.04 6.79 -30.51
C GLU A 93 10.13 6.07 -31.29
N ARG A 94 9.64 5.17 -32.16
CA ARG A 94 10.09 4.92 -33.52
C ARG A 94 11.60 4.81 -33.75
N LEU A 95 12.04 3.56 -33.87
CA LEU A 95 13.14 3.19 -34.78
C LEU A 95 12.79 3.71 -36.17
N ILE A 96 13.48 4.77 -36.61
CA ILE A 96 13.54 5.15 -38.02
C ILE A 96 14.68 4.31 -38.62
N PRO A 97 14.43 3.40 -39.58
CA PRO A 97 15.52 2.78 -40.30
C PRO A 97 16.15 3.82 -41.22
N LEU A 98 17.41 4.18 -40.97
CA LEU A 98 18.22 4.92 -41.93
C LEU A 98 18.58 3.96 -43.07
N ALA A 99 17.73 3.92 -44.09
CA ALA A 99 18.02 3.28 -45.35
C ALA A 99 18.44 4.33 -46.40
N ALA A 100 19.63 4.08 -46.95
CA ALA A 100 20.13 4.44 -48.28
C ALA A 100 20.29 5.92 -48.68
N SER A 101 21.53 6.32 -49.01
CA SER A 101 21.96 6.51 -50.41
C SER A 101 23.34 7.17 -50.49
N GLY A 102 24.24 6.60 -51.29
CA GLY A 102 25.58 7.14 -51.59
C GLY A 102 26.60 6.05 -51.81
#